data_AF-A0A3D2YI80-F1
#
_entry.id   AF-A0A3D2YI80-F1
#
_cell.length_a   1.000
_cell.length_b   1.000
_cell.length_c   1.000
_cell.angle_alpha   90.00
_cell.angle_beta   90.00
_cell.angle_gamma   90.00
#
_symmetry.space_group_name_H-M   'P 1'
#
loop_
_entity.id
_entity.type
_entity.pdbx_description
1 polymer ?
#
loop_
_entity_poly.entity_id
_entity_poly.type
_entity_poly.pdbx_seq_one_letter_code
_entity_poly.pdbx_strand_id
1 'polypeptide(L)'
;MEISEKVAYLKGLAEGLNLDTDSKEGKLIAAIIDVLDDMAEKFAEIDDELCDVEDGLDAVSDDLSDVEETLYFALDDDEDEDEDDEEEECFVTTCPECEEEVYFDESVLEDGEVVCPNCGAKLEFDLSDLAAAAEDSEDEE
;
A
#
# COMPACT_ATOMS: atom_id res chain seq x y z
N MET A 1 20.47 -17.78 -14.17
CA MET A 1 21.84 -17.31 -14.41
C MET A 1 21.95 -15.96 -13.74
N GLU A 2 22.69 -15.91 -12.64
CA GLU A 2 22.92 -14.71 -11.85
C GLU A 2 23.66 -13.64 -12.68
N ILE A 3 23.62 -12.40 -12.21
CA ILE A 3 24.30 -11.29 -12.91
C ILE A 3 25.81 -11.55 -12.95
N SER A 4 26.39 -12.04 -11.85
CA SER A 4 27.77 -12.50 -11.73
C SER A 4 28.16 -13.52 -12.82
N GLU A 5 27.33 -14.54 -13.05
CA GLU A 5 27.54 -15.58 -14.07
C GLU A 5 27.49 -15.01 -15.49
N LYS A 6 26.58 -14.05 -15.75
CA LYS A 6 26.49 -13.38 -17.05
C LYS A 6 27.73 -12.51 -17.32
N VAL A 7 28.23 -11.81 -16.31
CA VAL A 7 29.46 -10.99 -16.44
C VAL A 7 30.68 -11.89 -16.63
N ALA A 8 30.78 -13.00 -15.90
CA ALA A 8 31.83 -14.00 -16.10
C ALA A 8 31.81 -14.58 -17.53
N TYR A 9 30.62 -14.82 -18.09
CA TYR A 9 30.48 -15.24 -19.49
C TYR A 9 30.95 -14.16 -20.48
N LEU A 10 30.65 -12.88 -20.22
CA LEU A 10 31.14 -11.76 -21.04
C LEU A 10 32.66 -11.61 -20.98
N LYS A 11 33.27 -11.78 -19.80
CA LYS A 11 34.73 -11.82 -19.64
C LYS A 11 35.35 -12.95 -20.45
N GLY A 12 34.79 -14.17 -20.35
CA GLY A 12 35.26 -15.32 -21.12
C GLY A 12 35.10 -15.16 -22.63
N LEU A 13 34.02 -14.49 -23.08
CA LEU A 13 33.86 -14.11 -24.48
C LEU A 13 34.91 -13.11 -24.93
N ALA A 14 35.17 -12.06 -24.15
CA ALA A 14 36.18 -11.05 -24.46
C ALA A 14 37.59 -11.68 -24.60
N GLU A 15 37.93 -12.62 -23.72
CA GLU A 15 39.16 -13.41 -23.81
C GLU A 15 39.17 -14.31 -25.06
N GLY A 16 38.09 -15.05 -25.32
CA GLY A 16 37.98 -15.97 -26.46
C GLY A 16 37.99 -15.29 -27.83
N LEU A 17 37.54 -14.04 -27.90
CA LEU A 17 37.60 -13.19 -29.10
C LEU A 17 38.97 -12.56 -29.33
N ASN A 18 39.94 -12.74 -28.41
CA ASN A 18 41.20 -11.99 -28.39
C ASN A 18 40.94 -10.49 -28.55
N LEU A 19 40.08 -9.94 -27.69
CA LEU A 19 39.77 -8.52 -27.70
C LEU A 19 41.06 -7.70 -27.64
N ASP A 20 41.29 -6.86 -28.66
CA ASP A 20 42.45 -5.99 -28.71
C ASP A 20 42.27 -4.82 -27.73
N THR A 21 42.77 -5.00 -26.51
CA THR A 21 42.73 -4.00 -25.43
C THR A 21 43.65 -2.80 -25.68
N ASP A 22 44.41 -2.77 -26.77
CA ASP A 22 45.18 -1.58 -27.16
C ASP A 22 44.38 -0.62 -28.04
N SER A 23 43.38 -1.14 -28.76
CA SER A 23 42.42 -0.36 -29.54
C SER A 23 41.52 0.51 -28.65
N LYS A 24 40.98 1.61 -29.20
CA LYS A 24 40.08 2.51 -28.43
C LYS A 24 38.79 1.80 -28.04
N GLU A 25 38.27 1.00 -28.96
CA GLU A 25 37.06 0.21 -28.83
C GLU A 25 37.25 -0.91 -27.80
N GLY A 26 38.39 -1.62 -27.83
CA GLY A 26 38.69 -2.68 -26.87
C GLY A 26 38.88 -2.15 -25.45
N LYS A 27 39.51 -0.97 -25.28
CA LYS A 27 39.58 -0.29 -23.97
C LYS A 27 38.21 0.09 -23.43
N LEU A 28 37.33 0.58 -24.29
CA LEU A 28 35.96 0.92 -23.90
C LEU A 28 35.18 -0.34 -23.48
N ILE A 29 35.26 -1.42 -24.26
CA ILE A 29 34.57 -2.68 -23.96
C ILE A 29 35.11 -3.29 -22.66
N ALA A 30 36.42 -3.31 -22.45
CA ALA A 30 37.01 -3.77 -21.19
C ALA A 30 36.48 -2.98 -19.99
N ALA A 31 36.50 -1.65 -20.08
CA ALA A 31 35.96 -0.79 -19.03
C ALA A 31 34.45 -1.02 -18.77
N ILE A 32 33.66 -1.30 -19.81
CA ILE A 32 32.24 -1.65 -19.65
C ILE A 32 32.10 -2.98 -18.89
N ILE A 33 32.91 -3.98 -19.23
CA ILE A 33 32.87 -5.29 -18.56
C ILE A 33 33.27 -5.15 -17.08
N ASP A 34 34.28 -4.31 -16.78
CA ASP A 34 34.70 -4.03 -15.40
C ASP A 34 33.58 -3.36 -14.60
N VAL A 35 32.91 -2.34 -15.15
CA VAL A 35 31.77 -1.70 -14.49
C VAL A 35 30.63 -2.68 -14.26
N LEU A 36 30.36 -3.58 -15.21
CA LEU A 36 29.33 -4.61 -15.05
C LEU A 36 29.70 -5.61 -13.94
N ASP A 37 30.99 -5.89 -13.74
CA ASP A 37 31.48 -6.75 -12.66
C ASP A 37 31.30 -6.11 -11.30
N ASP A 38 31.69 -4.83 -11.17
CA ASP A 38 31.47 -4.05 -9.96
C ASP A 38 29.97 -3.96 -9.63
N MET A 39 29.12 -3.77 -10.65
CA MET A 39 27.66 -3.79 -10.46
C MET A 39 27.16 -5.16 -10.01
N ALA A 40 27.70 -6.25 -10.57
CA ALA A 40 27.30 -7.60 -10.18
C ALA A 40 27.64 -7.91 -8.72
N GLU A 41 28.81 -7.46 -8.23
CA GLU A 41 29.20 -7.58 -6.83
C GLU A 41 28.27 -6.75 -5.93
N LYS A 42 27.97 -5.50 -6.32
CA LYS A 42 27.06 -4.63 -5.57
C LYS A 42 25.63 -5.17 -5.50
N PHE A 43 25.14 -5.83 -6.55
CA PHE A 43 23.83 -6.48 -6.51
C PHE A 43 23.80 -7.64 -5.50
N ALA A 44 24.88 -8.44 -5.43
CA ALA A 44 24.96 -9.51 -4.43
C ALA A 44 24.98 -8.95 -3.00
N GLU A 45 25.75 -7.89 -2.75
CA GLU A 45 25.74 -7.20 -1.45
C GLU A 45 24.35 -6.65 -1.08
N ILE A 46 23.63 -6.06 -2.04
CA ILE A 46 22.27 -5.55 -1.82
C ILE A 46 21.29 -6.66 -1.51
N ASP A 47 21.37 -7.80 -2.21
CA ASP A 47 20.50 -8.94 -1.93
C ASP A 47 20.72 -9.46 -0.50
N ASP A 48 21.97 -9.50 -0.02
CA ASP A 48 22.29 -9.86 1.38
C ASP A 48 21.73 -8.82 2.37
N GLU A 49 21.93 -7.52 2.12
CA GLU A 49 21.40 -6.44 2.97
C GLU A 49 19.86 -6.43 3.01
N LEU A 50 19.19 -6.80 1.92
CA LEU A 50 17.73 -6.89 1.86
C LEU A 50 17.19 -8.02 2.74
N CYS A 51 17.90 -9.15 2.85
CA CYS A 51 17.55 -10.19 3.80
C CYS A 51 17.63 -9.70 5.25
N ASP A 52 18.66 -8.93 5.61
CA ASP A 52 18.77 -8.35 6.96
C ASP A 52 17.63 -7.36 7.25
N VAL A 53 17.17 -6.61 6.23
CA VAL A 53 16.02 -5.69 6.35
C VAL A 53 14.71 -6.46 6.50
N GLU A 54 14.53 -7.57 5.78
CA GLU A 54 13.36 -8.44 5.91
C GLU A 54 13.25 -8.99 7.34
N ASP A 55 14.34 -9.54 7.88
CA ASP A 55 14.40 -10.03 9.26
C ASP A 55 14.09 -8.90 10.27
N GLY A 56 14.59 -7.69 10.03
CA GLY A 56 14.33 -6.53 10.87
C GLY A 56 12.87 -6.06 10.80
N LEU A 57 12.24 -6.16 9.63
CA LEU A 57 10.83 -5.81 9.44
C LEU A 57 9.91 -6.82 10.13
N ASP A 58 10.23 -8.11 10.03
CA ASP A 58 9.49 -9.17 10.72
C ASP A 58 9.52 -8.95 12.24
N ALA A 59 10.68 -8.62 12.81
CA ALA A 59 10.79 -8.30 14.24
C ALA A 59 9.93 -7.09 14.64
N VAL A 60 9.89 -6.04 13.82
CA VAL A 60 9.03 -4.87 14.08
C VAL A 60 7.55 -5.23 13.96
N SER A 61 7.19 -6.08 13.01
CA SER A 61 5.82 -6.56 12.83
C SER A 61 5.35 -7.34 14.06
N ASP A 62 6.18 -8.25 14.57
CA ASP A 62 5.89 -9.01 15.79
C ASP A 62 5.72 -8.08 17.01
N ASP A 63 6.63 -7.12 17.20
CA ASP A 63 6.53 -6.13 18.28
C ASP A 63 5.24 -5.29 18.20
N LEU A 64 4.79 -4.93 17.00
CA LEU A 64 3.53 -4.18 16.81
C LEU A 64 2.31 -5.05 17.09
N SER A 65 2.36 -6.34 16.76
CA SER A 65 1.29 -7.29 17.10
C SER A 65 1.11 -7.40 18.62
N ASP A 66 2.21 -7.45 19.38
CA ASP A 66 2.16 -7.48 20.85
C ASP A 66 1.54 -6.19 21.43
N VAL A 67 1.81 -5.04 20.82
CA VAL A 67 1.21 -3.76 21.20
C VAL A 67 -0.27 -3.71 20.87
N GLU A 68 -0.67 -4.20 19.70
CA GLU A 68 -2.08 -4.30 19.30
C GLU A 68 -2.86 -5.18 20.28
N GLU A 69 -2.33 -6.37 20.61
CA GLU A 69 -2.94 -7.28 21.57
C GLU A 69 -3.05 -6.62 22.96
N THR A 70 -1.99 -5.95 23.42
CA THR A 70 -2.02 -5.22 24.70
C THR A 70 -3.05 -4.10 24.71
N LEU A 71 -3.19 -3.36 23.61
CA LEU A 71 -4.16 -2.27 23.49
C LEU A 71 -5.59 -2.81 23.47
N TYR A 72 -5.86 -3.88 22.71
CA TYR A 72 -7.16 -4.54 22.72
C TYR A 72 -7.55 -5.01 24.12
N PHE A 73 -6.64 -5.68 24.85
CA PHE A 73 -6.92 -6.09 26.22
C PHE A 73 -7.09 -4.92 27.19
N ALA A 74 -6.40 -3.80 26.97
CA ALA A 74 -6.54 -2.61 27.80
C ALA A 74 -7.88 -1.86 27.57
N LEU A 75 -8.53 -2.08 26.43
CA LEU A 75 -9.84 -1.51 26.10
C LEU A 75 -11.00 -2.45 26.48
N ASP A 76 -10.76 -3.76 26.52
CA ASP A 76 -11.74 -4.81 26.87
C ASP A 76 -11.94 -4.98 28.41
N ASP A 77 -10.98 -4.54 29.22
CA ASP A 77 -11.07 -4.57 30.70
C ASP A 77 -11.85 -3.36 31.29
N ASP A 78 -12.41 -2.50 30.43
CA ASP A 78 -13.39 -1.45 30.77
C ASP A 78 -14.84 -1.84 30.34
N GLU A 79 -15.12 -3.12 30.04
CA GLU A 79 -16.50 -3.66 29.89
C GLU A 79 -17.16 -3.97 31.24
N ASP A 80 -17.23 -2.97 32.12
CA ASP A 80 -18.08 -3.02 33.32
C ASP A 80 -18.72 -1.64 33.58
N GLU A 81 -19.15 -0.96 32.52
CA GLU A 81 -20.13 0.13 32.62
C GLU A 81 -21.08 0.07 31.42
N ASP A 82 -22.32 -0.32 31.70
CA ASP A 82 -23.48 -0.15 30.82
C ASP A 82 -23.56 1.31 30.30
N GLU A 83 -22.96 1.62 29.16
CA GLU A 83 -23.26 2.82 28.39
C GLU A 83 -23.53 2.41 26.95
N ASP A 84 -24.81 2.52 26.57
CA ASP A 84 -25.41 2.40 25.25
C ASP A 84 -24.42 2.21 24.08
N ASP A 85 -24.50 1.05 23.42
CA ASP A 85 -24.22 0.89 21.99
C ASP A 85 -25.12 1.85 21.20
N GLU A 86 -24.80 3.14 21.21
CA GLU A 86 -25.04 4.02 20.07
C GLU A 86 -23.87 3.75 19.11
N GLU A 87 -23.93 2.60 18.41
CA GLU A 87 -23.21 2.44 17.15
C GLU A 87 -23.63 3.63 16.27
N GLU A 88 -22.78 4.66 16.21
CA GLU A 88 -22.99 5.82 15.35
C GLU A 88 -23.05 5.29 13.90
N GLU A 89 -24.26 5.13 13.35
CA GLU A 89 -24.49 4.55 12.03
C GLU A 89 -23.75 5.37 10.97
N CYS A 90 -22.57 4.90 10.56
CA CYS A 90 -21.74 5.53 9.55
C CYS A 90 -22.18 5.09 8.15
N PHE A 91 -22.64 6.04 7.36
CA PHE A 91 -23.04 5.83 5.97
C PHE A 91 -21.89 6.17 5.01
N VAL A 92 -21.79 5.41 3.92
CA VAL A 92 -20.75 5.59 2.89
C VAL A 92 -21.38 5.87 1.54
N THR A 93 -20.87 6.89 0.85
CA THR A 93 -21.20 7.15 -0.56
C THR A 93 -19.95 7.48 -1.36
N THR A 94 -20.03 7.34 -2.68
CA THR A 94 -18.92 7.71 -3.58
C THR A 94 -19.15 9.12 -4.13
N CYS A 95 -18.14 10.00 -4.01
CA CYS A 95 -18.21 11.34 -4.57
C CYS A 95 -18.18 11.29 -6.12
N PRO A 96 -19.17 11.86 -6.83
CA PRO A 96 -19.21 11.86 -8.29
C PRO A 96 -18.16 12.75 -8.97
N GLU A 97 -17.52 13.68 -8.23
CA GLU A 97 -16.54 14.62 -8.80
C GLU A 97 -15.09 14.11 -8.68
N CYS A 98 -14.77 13.41 -7.58
CA CYS A 98 -13.41 12.92 -7.31
C CYS A 98 -13.30 11.41 -7.13
N GLU A 99 -14.41 10.68 -7.23
CA GLU A 99 -14.50 9.21 -7.13
C GLU A 99 -14.00 8.62 -5.80
N GLU A 100 -13.83 9.47 -4.77
CA GLU A 100 -13.41 9.07 -3.43
C GLU A 100 -14.60 8.64 -2.56
N GLU A 101 -14.38 7.69 -1.65
CA GLU A 101 -15.38 7.30 -0.64
C GLU A 101 -15.52 8.38 0.43
N VAL A 102 -16.77 8.78 0.69
CA VAL A 102 -17.14 9.81 1.66
C VAL A 102 -17.94 9.15 2.78
N TYR A 103 -17.47 9.33 4.00
CA TYR A 103 -18.06 8.81 5.23
C TYR A 103 -18.80 9.94 5.95
N PHE A 104 -20.03 9.69 6.41
CA PHE A 104 -20.85 10.65 7.14
C PHE A 104 -21.84 9.94 8.08
N ASP A 105 -22.25 10.64 9.12
CA ASP A 105 -23.21 10.17 10.13
C ASP A 105 -24.66 10.59 9.78
N GLU A 106 -25.62 10.10 10.57
CA GLU A 106 -27.06 10.41 10.42
C GLU A 106 -27.37 11.91 10.55
N SER A 107 -26.59 12.66 11.35
CA SER A 107 -26.81 14.10 11.53
C SER A 107 -26.59 14.90 10.25
N VAL A 108 -25.66 14.45 9.40
CA VAL A 108 -25.40 15.06 8.09
C VAL A 108 -26.49 14.68 7.07
N LEU A 109 -27.11 13.51 7.22
CA LEU A 109 -28.24 13.09 6.37
C LEU A 109 -29.49 13.94 6.64
N GLU A 110 -29.76 14.32 7.89
CA GLU A 110 -30.89 15.20 8.24
C GLU A 110 -30.78 16.59 7.59
N ASP A 111 -29.56 17.11 7.46
CA ASP A 111 -29.27 18.39 6.80
C ASP A 111 -29.41 18.33 5.27
N GLY A 112 -29.45 17.13 4.68
CA GLY A 112 -29.68 16.90 3.24
C GLY A 112 -28.52 17.27 2.31
N GLU A 113 -27.39 17.73 2.87
CA GLU A 113 -26.18 18.11 2.12
C GLU A 113 -24.92 17.61 2.84
N VAL A 114 -24.06 16.83 2.17
CA VAL A 114 -22.71 16.50 2.66
C VAL A 114 -21.64 17.17 1.81
N VAL A 115 -20.57 17.65 2.44
CA VAL A 115 -19.41 18.21 1.73
C VAL A 115 -18.34 17.13 1.64
N CYS A 116 -17.92 16.78 0.43
CA CYS A 116 -16.82 15.85 0.22
C CYS A 116 -15.53 16.41 0.84
N PRO A 117 -14.85 15.68 1.75
CA PRO A 117 -13.63 16.15 2.41
C PRO A 117 -12.44 16.25 1.46
N ASN A 118 -12.44 15.48 0.37
CA ASN A 118 -11.33 15.43 -0.58
C ASN A 118 -11.36 16.61 -1.57
N CYS A 119 -12.53 16.94 -2.14
CA CYS A 119 -12.65 17.95 -3.20
C CYS A 119 -13.49 19.18 -2.82
N GLY A 120 -14.21 19.16 -1.70
CA GLY A 120 -15.09 20.24 -1.27
C GLY A 120 -16.40 20.38 -2.07
N ALA A 121 -16.71 19.41 -2.94
CA ALA A 121 -17.98 19.37 -3.65
C ALA A 121 -19.14 19.07 -2.68
N LYS A 122 -20.24 19.79 -2.84
CA LYS A 122 -21.49 19.52 -2.12
C LYS A 122 -22.25 18.39 -2.81
N LEU A 123 -22.58 17.36 -2.05
CA LEU A 123 -23.43 16.25 -2.47
C LEU A 123 -24.80 16.46 -1.85
N GLU A 124 -25.83 16.57 -2.69
CA GLU A 124 -27.23 16.68 -2.26
C GLU A 124 -27.83 15.27 -2.27
N PHE A 125 -28.44 14.86 -1.16
CA PHE A 125 -29.17 13.59 -1.07
C PHE A 125 -30.67 13.85 -1.22
N ASP A 126 -31.29 13.27 -2.25
CA ASP A 126 -32.73 13.36 -2.43
C ASP A 126 -33.44 12.29 -1.59
N LEU A 127 -33.83 12.66 -0.38
CA LEU A 127 -34.54 11.78 0.57
C LEU A 127 -35.99 11.47 0.15
N SER A 128 -36.47 11.99 -0.98
CA SER A 128 -37.84 11.74 -1.45
C SER A 128 -38.09 10.27 -1.83
N ASP A 129 -37.04 9.53 -2.22
CA ASP A 129 -37.14 8.10 -2.52
C ASP A 129 -37.28 7.24 -1.24
N LEU A 130 -36.82 7.72 -0.08
CA LEU A 130 -36.90 6.99 1.19
C LEU A 130 -38.31 7.09 1.82
N ALA A 131 -38.97 8.24 1.67
CA ALA A 131 -40.36 8.42 2.08
C ALA A 131 -41.33 7.51 1.30
N ALA A 132 -41.04 7.24 0.03
CA ALA A 132 -41.84 6.33 -0.79
C ALA A 132 -41.68 4.84 -0.38
N ALA A 133 -40.55 4.46 0.21
CA ALA A 133 -40.30 3.09 0.67
C ALA A 133 -40.95 2.79 2.03
N ALA A 134 -41.14 3.80 2.88
CA ALA A 134 -41.81 3.64 4.18
C ALA A 134 -43.34 3.47 4.05
N GLU A 135 -43.97 4.11 3.06
CA GLU A 135 -45.43 4.01 2.83
C GLU A 135 -45.88 2.69 2.17
N ASP A 136 -44.97 1.89 1.59
CA ASP A 136 -45.31 0.63 0.91
C ASP A 136 -45.22 -0.61 1.84
N SER A 137 -45.00 -0.40 3.15
CA SER A 137 -44.91 -1.47 4.16
C SER A 137 -46.10 -1.55 5.13
N GLU A 138 -47.10 -0.67 4.99
CA GLU A 138 -48.32 -0.67 5.82
C GLU A 138 -49.56 -1.31 5.16
N ASP A 139 -49.41 -2.12 4.10
CA ASP A 139 -50.55 -2.76 3.43
C ASP A 139 -50.29 -4.22 2.99
N GLU A 140 -49.99 -5.11 3.95
CA GLU A 140 -50.35 -6.54 3.86
C GLU A 140 -50.83 -7.07 5.23
N GLU A 141 -52.12 -6.85 5.54
CA GLU A 141 -52.93 -7.78 6.37
C GLU A 141 -53.32 -9.04 5.59
#